data_AF-A0A174I5T8-F1
#
_entry.id   AF-A0A174I5T8-F1
#
_cell.length_a   1.000
_cell.length_b   1.000
_cell.length_c   1.000
_cell.angle_alpha   90.00
_cell.angle_beta   90.00
_cell.angle_gamma   90.00
#
_symmetry.space_group_name_H-M   'P 1'
#
loop_
_entity.id
_entity.type
_entity.pdbx_description
1 polymer ?
#
loop_
_entity_poly.entity_id
_entity_poly.type
_entity_poly.pdbx_seq_one_letter_code
_entity_poly.pdbx_strand_id
1 'polypeptide(L)'
;MEKRTKKFETSKKFNRQRKEDLERIITDEGILLRMNRSIQAEGSFAQVKHDMNFKRFMCRGQKNVLAESILLAIAHNVNKLHNKIQYNRTGKHLFALKEA
;
A
#
# COMPACT_ATOMS: atom_id res chain seq x y z
N MET A 1 21.27 -7.61 46.60
CA MET A 1 20.62 -7.79 45.29
C MET A 1 21.70 -7.72 44.22
N GLU A 2 21.86 -8.74 43.39
CA GLU A 2 22.90 -8.74 42.34
C GLU A 2 22.65 -7.64 41.31
N LYS A 3 23.72 -6.93 40.93
CA LYS A 3 23.69 -5.85 39.93
C LYS A 3 23.49 -6.46 38.55
N ARG A 4 22.24 -6.47 38.07
CA ARG A 4 21.90 -6.98 36.73
C ARG A 4 22.24 -5.93 35.68
N THR A 5 23.32 -6.12 34.93
CA THR A 5 23.72 -5.22 33.84
C THR A 5 22.88 -5.50 32.59
N LYS A 6 22.08 -4.53 32.14
CA LYS A 6 21.36 -4.62 30.87
C LYS A 6 22.29 -4.16 29.73
N LYS A 7 22.49 -5.01 28.72
CA LYS A 7 23.26 -4.69 27.52
C LYS A 7 22.29 -4.43 26.37
N PHE A 8 22.39 -3.26 25.73
CA PHE A 8 21.65 -2.93 24.52
C PHE A 8 22.62 -2.86 23.34
N GLU A 9 22.26 -3.52 22.25
CA GLU A 9 23.03 -3.50 21.01
C GLU A 9 22.15 -2.93 19.90
N THR A 10 22.72 -2.04 19.07
CA THR A 10 22.00 -1.44 17.95
C THR A 10 22.82 -1.60 16.68
N SER A 11 22.14 -1.82 15.55
CA SER A 11 22.79 -1.88 14.25
C SER A 11 23.08 -0.47 13.75
N LYS A 12 24.37 -0.13 13.61
CA LYS A 12 24.80 1.16 13.04
C LYS A 12 24.24 1.38 11.63
N LYS A 13 24.19 0.31 10.81
CA LYS A 13 23.62 0.35 9.46
C LYS A 13 22.14 0.69 9.48
N PHE A 14 21.38 0.04 10.37
CA PHE A 14 19.95 0.29 10.52
C PHE A 14 19.68 1.73 10.94
N ASN A 15 20.44 2.26 11.92
CA ASN A 15 20.26 3.64 12.37
C ASN A 15 20.52 4.65 11.26
N ARG A 16 21.54 4.41 10.41
CA ARG A 16 21.82 5.25 9.24
C ARG A 16 20.66 5.23 8.24
N GLN A 17 20.21 4.04 7.82
CA GLN A 17 19.11 3.89 6.88
C GLN A 17 17.80 4.51 7.41
N ARG A 18 17.50 4.28 8.71
CA ARG A 18 16.34 4.89 9.37
C ARG A 18 16.38 6.41 9.31
N LYS A 19 17.56 7.03 9.48
CA LYS A 19 17.71 8.49 9.39
C LYS A 19 17.49 8.98 7.96
N GLU A 20 18.13 8.36 6.99
CA GLU A 20 17.96 8.69 5.56
C GLU A 20 16.49 8.54 5.12
N ASP A 21 15.82 7.48 5.55
CA ASP A 21 14.41 7.25 5.24
C ASP A 21 13.52 8.27 5.94
N LEU A 22 13.82 8.62 7.20
CA LEU A 22 13.08 9.67 7.92
C LEU A 22 13.18 11.01 7.19
N GLU A 23 14.37 11.38 6.74
CA GLU A 23 14.59 12.61 5.97
C GLU A 23 13.78 12.61 4.68
N ARG A 24 13.63 11.47 3.99
CA ARG A 24 12.80 11.36 2.78
C ARG A 24 11.31 11.47 3.08
N ILE A 25 10.80 10.77 4.10
CA ILE A 25 9.35 10.67 4.36
C ILE A 25 8.72 11.94 4.94
N ILE A 26 9.51 12.83 5.57
CA ILE A 26 9.01 14.07 6.16
C ILE A 26 8.94 15.24 5.17
N THR A 27 9.54 15.09 3.98
CA THR A 27 9.41 16.08 2.91
C THR A 27 7.96 16.16 2.42
N ASP A 28 7.56 17.28 1.82
CA ASP A 28 6.22 17.42 1.25
C ASP A 28 5.91 16.33 0.21
N GLU A 29 6.90 15.99 -0.62
CA GLU A 29 6.81 14.87 -1.57
C GLU A 29 6.64 13.53 -0.83
N GLY A 30 7.46 13.28 0.21
CA GLY A 30 7.38 12.08 1.02
C GLY A 30 6.01 11.90 1.70
N ILE A 31 5.46 12.98 2.24
CA ILE A 31 4.13 13.01 2.86
C ILE A 31 3.06 12.71 1.81
N LEU A 32 3.12 13.37 0.65
CA LEU A 32 2.21 13.14 -0.48
C LEU A 32 2.21 11.67 -0.91
N LEU A 33 3.40 11.10 -1.13
CA LEU A 33 3.54 9.70 -1.56
C LEU A 33 3.08 8.71 -0.50
N ARG A 34 3.36 8.98 0.79
CA ARG A 34 2.93 8.12 1.91
C ARG A 34 1.42 8.08 2.05
N MET A 35 0.75 9.24 2.00
CA MET A 35 -0.70 9.33 2.03
C MET A 35 -1.31 8.60 0.82
N ASN A 36 -0.78 8.85 -0.38
CA ASN A 36 -1.25 8.22 -1.59
C ASN A 36 -1.10 6.71 -1.57
N ARG A 37 0.01 6.20 -1.03
CA ARG A 37 0.22 4.76 -0.88
C ARG A 37 -0.84 4.13 0.03
N SER A 38 -1.18 4.76 1.16
CA SER A 38 -2.25 4.25 2.05
C SER A 38 -3.59 4.25 1.33
N ILE A 39 -3.99 5.36 0.71
CA ILE A 39 -5.26 5.47 -0.04
C ILE A 39 -5.34 4.43 -1.16
N GLN A 40 -4.27 4.26 -1.94
CA GLN A 40 -4.26 3.37 -3.09
C GLN A 40 -4.21 1.90 -2.67
N ALA A 41 -3.38 1.54 -1.68
CA ALA A 41 -3.27 0.15 -1.24
C ALA A 41 -4.53 -0.29 -0.49
N GLU A 42 -4.93 0.44 0.56
CA GLU A 42 -6.08 0.08 1.39
C GLU A 42 -7.39 0.19 0.60
N GLY A 43 -7.54 1.24 -0.22
CA GLY A 43 -8.70 1.42 -1.07
C GLY A 43 -8.88 0.27 -2.07
N SER A 44 -7.79 -0.23 -2.67
CA SER A 44 -7.88 -1.36 -3.60
C SER A 44 -8.33 -2.64 -2.88
N PHE A 45 -7.82 -2.91 -1.67
CA PHE A 45 -8.26 -4.08 -0.89
C PHE A 45 -9.72 -3.96 -0.41
N ALA A 46 -10.15 -2.77 -0.01
CA ALA A 46 -11.54 -2.52 0.37
C ALA A 46 -12.48 -2.78 -0.80
N GLN A 47 -12.16 -2.26 -1.99
CA GLN A 47 -12.95 -2.47 -3.21
C GLN A 47 -13.04 -3.95 -3.59
N VAL A 48 -11.92 -4.67 -3.54
CA VAL A 48 -11.91 -6.12 -3.84
C VAL A 48 -12.77 -6.90 -2.84
N LYS A 49 -12.62 -6.65 -1.53
CA LYS A 49 -13.30 -7.45 -0.50
C LYS A 49 -14.78 -7.14 -0.33
N HIS A 50 -15.12 -5.85 -0.40
CA HIS A 50 -16.47 -5.37 -0.14
C HIS A 50 -17.23 -5.21 -1.45
N ASP A 51 -16.77 -4.35 -2.35
CA ASP A 51 -17.52 -3.95 -3.54
C ASP A 51 -17.58 -5.06 -4.60
N MET A 52 -16.49 -5.82 -4.77
CA MET A 52 -16.48 -7.01 -5.63
C MET A 52 -16.96 -8.27 -4.89
N ASN A 53 -17.34 -8.14 -3.61
CA ASN A 53 -17.80 -9.22 -2.74
C ASN A 53 -16.84 -10.44 -2.68
N PHE A 54 -15.53 -10.23 -2.87
CA PHE A 54 -14.55 -11.31 -2.82
C PHE A 54 -14.29 -11.72 -1.36
N LYS A 55 -14.84 -12.86 -0.94
CA LYS A 55 -14.69 -13.38 0.44
C LYS A 55 -13.58 -14.41 0.58
N ARG A 56 -13.39 -15.26 -0.43
CA ARG A 56 -12.41 -16.34 -0.43
C ARG A 56 -12.13 -16.78 -1.86
N PHE A 57 -10.97 -17.40 -2.06
CA PHE A 57 -10.64 -18.10 -3.29
C PHE A 57 -11.59 -19.28 -3.50
N MET A 58 -12.06 -19.42 -4.74
CA MET A 58 -12.88 -20.55 -5.16
C MET A 58 -12.02 -21.75 -5.56
N CYS A 59 -10.87 -21.47 -6.18
CA CYS A 59 -9.94 -22.50 -6.59
C CYS A 59 -8.99 -22.94 -5.46
N ARG A 60 -8.45 -24.16 -5.60
CA ARG A 60 -7.45 -24.73 -4.70
C ARG A 60 -6.16 -25.04 -5.44
N GLY A 61 -5.04 -25.04 -4.71
CA GLY A 61 -3.70 -25.25 -5.25
C GLY A 61 -3.08 -23.96 -5.78
N GLN A 62 -1.77 -23.82 -5.60
CA GLN A 62 -1.04 -22.56 -5.83
C GLN A 62 -1.21 -22.00 -7.24
N LYS A 63 -1.18 -22.86 -8.27
CA LYS A 63 -1.34 -22.45 -9.68
C LYS A 63 -2.72 -21.81 -9.94
N ASN A 64 -3.78 -22.44 -9.44
CA ASN A 64 -5.14 -21.96 -9.68
C ASN A 64 -5.45 -20.71 -8.84
N VAL A 65 -4.98 -20.66 -7.59
CA VAL A 65 -5.10 -19.46 -6.73
C VAL A 65 -4.35 -18.28 -7.35
N LEU A 66 -3.20 -18.51 -7.96
CA LEU A 66 -2.47 -17.48 -8.69
C LEU A 66 -3.27 -16.97 -9.90
N ALA A 67 -3.84 -17.87 -10.70
CA ALA A 67 -4.68 -17.49 -11.83
C ALA A 67 -5.91 -16.68 -11.39
N GLU A 68 -6.60 -17.11 -10.34
CA GLU A 68 -7.74 -16.40 -9.75
C GLU A 68 -7.33 -15.01 -9.24
N SER A 69 -6.17 -14.90 -8.58
CA SER A 69 -5.61 -13.62 -8.12
C SER A 69 -5.32 -12.66 -9.27
N ILE A 70 -4.75 -13.17 -10.37
CA ILE A 70 -4.44 -12.37 -11.56
C ILE A 70 -5.74 -11.86 -12.21
N LEU A 71 -6.73 -12.74 -12.40
CA LEU A 71 -8.01 -12.37 -12.97
C LEU A 71 -8.73 -11.31 -12.13
N LEU A 72 -8.71 -11.47 -10.80
CA LEU A 72 -9.28 -10.51 -9.86
C LEU A 72 -8.59 -9.14 -9.97
N ALA A 73 -7.26 -9.12 -10.06
CA ALA A 73 -6.49 -7.89 -10.22
C ALA A 73 -6.78 -7.19 -11.56
N ILE A 74 -6.88 -7.95 -12.65
CA ILE A 74 -7.26 -7.42 -13.97
C ILE A 74 -8.66 -6.80 -13.92
N ALA A 75 -9.64 -7.54 -13.40
CA ALA A 75 -11.01 -7.05 -13.27
C ALA A 75 -11.09 -5.76 -12.44
N HIS A 76 -10.40 -5.71 -11.30
CA HIS A 76 -10.31 -4.53 -10.47
C HIS A 76 -9.69 -3.34 -11.23
N ASN A 77 -8.57 -3.55 -11.93
CA ASN A 77 -7.88 -2.50 -12.67
C ASN A 77 -8.71 -1.96 -13.85
N VAL A 78 -9.40 -2.83 -14.58
CA VAL A 78 -10.31 -2.43 -15.67
C VAL A 78 -11.45 -1.56 -15.13
N ASN A 79 -12.10 -1.98 -14.04
CA ASN A 79 -13.14 -1.18 -13.40
C ASN A 79 -12.62 0.18 -12.91
N LYS A 80 -11.41 0.20 -12.34
CA LYS A 80 -10.76 1.44 -11.89
C LYS A 80 -10.45 2.37 -13.06
N LEU A 81 -9.95 1.85 -14.17
CA LEU A 81 -9.69 2.60 -15.39
C LEU A 81 -10.99 3.15 -16.00
N HIS A 82 -12.02 2.31 -16.12
CA HIS A 82 -13.33 2.72 -16.62
C HIS A 82 -13.88 3.89 -15.80
N ASN A 83 -13.86 3.79 -14.47
CA ASN A 83 -14.25 4.89 -13.59
C ASN A 83 -13.41 6.16 -13.82
N LYS A 84 -12.10 6.05 -14.00
CA LYS A 84 -11.26 7.22 -14.31
C LYS A 84 -11.67 7.88 -15.62
N ILE A 85 -11.99 7.10 -16.64
CA ILE A 85 -12.46 7.60 -17.94
C ILE A 85 -13.80 8.33 -17.77
N GLN A 86 -14.80 7.70 -17.12
CA GLN A 86 -16.13 8.31 -16.92
C GLN A 86 -16.08 9.66 -16.19
N TYR A 87 -15.15 9.82 -15.24
CA TYR A 87 -14.99 11.06 -14.49
C TYR A 87 -13.93 12.01 -15.07
N ASN A 88 -13.38 11.76 -16.27
CA ASN A 88 -12.29 12.54 -16.87
C ASN A 88 -11.08 12.74 -15.94
N ARG A 89 -10.71 11.69 -15.19
CA ARG A 89 -9.56 11.65 -14.26
C ARG A 89 -8.40 10.80 -14.77
N THR A 90 -8.38 10.45 -16.04
CA THR A 90 -7.26 9.74 -16.68
C THR A 90 -5.98 10.57 -16.54
N GLY A 91 -4.83 9.92 -16.28
CA GLY A 91 -3.54 10.60 -16.04
C GLY A 91 -3.34 11.15 -14.61
N LYS A 92 -4.40 11.27 -13.79
CA LYS A 92 -4.25 11.61 -12.36
C LYS A 92 -4.00 10.35 -11.54
N HIS A 93 -2.80 10.27 -10.96
CA HIS A 93 -2.39 9.14 -10.11
C HIS A 93 -2.38 9.49 -8.62
N LEU A 94 -1.99 10.71 -8.29
CA LEU A 94 -1.88 11.19 -6.91
C LEU A 94 -3.10 12.03 -6.54
N PHE A 95 -3.60 11.80 -5.32
CA PHE A 95 -4.51 12.67 -4.60
C PHE A 95 -3.70 13.79 -3.96
N ALA A 96 -4.17 15.03 -4.13
CA ALA A 96 -3.56 16.19 -3.49
C ALA A 96 -3.71 16.11 -1.96
N LEU A 97 -2.74 16.69 -1.26
CA LEU A 97 -2.86 16.91 0.18
C LEU A 97 -4.01 17.88 0.42
N LYS A 98 -4.79 17.63 1.47
CA LYS A 98 -5.78 18.62 1.93
C LYS A 98 -5.02 19.72 2.65
N GLU A 99 -5.28 20.96 2.26
CA GLU A 99 -4.88 22.13 3.06
C GLU A 99 -5.66 22.08 4.38
N ALA A 100 -4.98 22.42 5.47
CA ALA A 100 -5.54 22.42 6.82
C ALA A 100 -6.42 23.66 7.06
#